data_AF-A0A3S2W653-F1
#
_entry.id   AF-A0A3S2W653-F1
#
_cell.length_a   1.000
_cell.length_b   1.000
_cell.length_c   1.000
_cell.angle_alpha   90.00
_cell.angle_beta   90.00
_cell.angle_gamma   90.00
#
_symmetry.space_group_name_H-M   'P 1'
#
loop_
_entity.id
_entity.type
_entity.pdbx_description
1 polymer ?
#
loop_
_entity_poly.entity_id
_entity_poly.type
_entity_poly.pdbx_seq_one_letter_code
_entity_poly.pdbx_strand_id
1 'polypeptide(L)'
;MKLTLQVIALAIAAVVALIGAAQGADALFRAHSWVLLLVLVLTAFFLLSRGQSRTVDSTGEVGYMDGPIRYGVVATVFWGIVGFLVGVVIASQLAFPALNFEPYLNFGRVRPLHTSAVIFAFGGNALLCTSFYVVQRTCRARLFGGDAAWFVFWGYQLFIVLAATGYLLGVTQSKEYAEPEWYVDLWLTIVWVVYLIVFLGTILKRKEPHIYVANWFYLAFIVTIAMLHVVNNLSLPVSFLGSVSYSAFAGVQDALTQWWYGHNAVGFFLTAGFLGMMYYFMPKQAERPVYSYRLSIIHFWALIFLYIWAGPHHLHYTALPDWAQTLGMVFSIMLWMPSWGGMINGLMTLSGAWDKLRTDPIIRMMVIAVAFYGMSTFEGPMMSIKAVNSLSHYTDWTIGHVHSGALGWVGMITFGAIYFLVPRLWGRKQLYSLRLVNWHLWLATLGIVVYAAVMWVSGITQGLMWREYDAEGFLVYSFAESVQAMHPYFVIRTLGGLLYLIGALVMAYNLVQTIRGRVRDEAPLVTAHAAPAE
;
A
#
# COMPACT_ATOMS: atom_id res chain seq x y z
N MET A 1 -30.28 -9.49 20.67
CA MET A 1 -29.65 -8.25 21.18
C MET A 1 -28.59 -7.69 20.21
N LYS A 2 -27.55 -8.43 19.80
CA LYS A 2 -26.50 -7.93 18.88
C LYS A 2 -27.02 -7.53 17.49
N LEU A 3 -27.84 -8.37 16.84
CA LEU A 3 -28.41 -8.05 15.52
C LEU A 3 -29.33 -6.82 15.60
N THR A 4 -30.15 -6.71 16.66
CA THR A 4 -31.02 -5.55 16.89
C THR A 4 -30.24 -4.25 16.98
N LEU A 5 -29.13 -4.24 17.73
CA LEU A 5 -28.25 -3.06 17.85
C LEU A 5 -27.57 -2.71 16.51
N GLN A 6 -27.13 -3.71 15.74
CA GLN A 6 -26.54 -3.49 14.41
C GLN A 6 -27.54 -2.90 13.43
N VAL A 7 -28.78 -3.41 13.41
CA VAL A 7 -29.85 -2.90 12.56
C VAL A 7 -30.25 -1.48 12.96
N ILE A 8 -30.34 -1.18 14.27
CA ILE A 8 -30.61 0.18 14.75
C ILE A 8 -29.49 1.14 14.33
N ALA A 9 -28.22 0.75 14.49
CA ALA A 9 -27.10 1.59 14.09
C ALA A 9 -27.09 1.87 12.57
N LEU A 10 -27.40 0.85 11.75
CA LEU A 10 -27.53 1.01 10.30
C LEU A 10 -28.72 1.89 9.92
N ALA A 11 -29.85 1.77 10.61
CA ALA A 11 -31.02 2.62 10.38
C ALA A 11 -30.71 4.09 10.70
N ILE A 12 -30.04 4.37 11.83
CA ILE A 12 -29.60 5.72 12.20
C ILE A 12 -28.63 6.26 11.14
N ALA A 13 -27.62 5.48 10.75
CA ALA A 13 -26.68 5.88 9.71
C ALA A 13 -27.38 6.14 8.36
N ALA A 14 -28.39 5.35 8.01
CA ALA A 14 -29.17 5.53 6.78
C ALA A 14 -30.01 6.81 6.83
N VAL A 15 -30.59 7.15 8.00
CA VAL A 15 -31.29 8.43 8.18
C VAL A 15 -30.32 9.60 8.03
N VAL A 16 -29.13 9.54 8.64
CA VAL A 16 -28.10 10.58 8.49
C VAL A 16 -27.67 10.73 7.02
N ALA A 17 -27.43 9.62 6.32
CA ALA A 17 -27.11 9.63 4.89
C ALA A 17 -28.25 10.21 4.05
N LEU A 18 -29.51 9.90 4.38
CA LEU A 18 -30.68 10.46 3.70
C LEU A 18 -30.81 11.97 3.93
N ILE A 19 -30.54 12.46 5.14
CA ILE A 19 -30.49 13.90 5.44
C ILE A 19 -29.39 14.56 4.63
N GLY A 20 -28.18 13.99 4.59
CA GLY A 20 -27.09 14.51 3.75
C GLY A 20 -27.43 14.53 2.27
N ALA A 21 -28.15 13.51 1.78
CA ALA A 21 -28.58 13.40 0.40
C ALA A 21 -29.66 14.43 0.03
N ALA A 22 -30.58 14.74 0.96
CA ALA A 22 -31.67 15.69 0.75
C ALA A 22 -31.25 17.15 1.00
N GLN A 23 -30.43 17.40 2.02
CA GLN A 23 -30.10 18.73 2.55
C GLN A 23 -28.62 19.11 2.34
N GLY A 24 -27.84 18.30 1.59
CA GLY A 24 -26.46 18.62 1.28
C GLY A 24 -26.32 20.00 0.61
N ALA A 25 -25.34 20.77 1.10
CA ALA A 25 -25.08 22.15 0.70
C ALA A 25 -24.64 22.27 -0.77
N ASP A 26 -24.02 21.22 -1.31
CA ASP A 26 -23.61 21.12 -2.70
C ASP A 26 -23.96 19.76 -3.31
N ALA A 27 -23.91 19.68 -4.64
CA ALA A 27 -24.29 18.48 -5.38
C ALA A 27 -23.35 17.29 -5.14
N LEU A 28 -22.07 17.53 -4.86
CA LEU A 28 -21.07 16.48 -4.67
C LEU A 28 -21.26 15.80 -3.31
N PHE A 29 -21.52 16.59 -2.27
CA PHE A 29 -21.86 16.05 -0.94
C PHE A 29 -23.15 15.24 -0.98
N ARG A 30 -24.18 15.72 -1.70
CA ARG A 30 -25.41 14.95 -1.92
C ARG A 30 -25.15 13.64 -2.66
N ALA A 31 -24.32 13.66 -3.71
CA ALA A 31 -23.95 12.45 -4.45
C ALA A 31 -23.25 11.42 -3.56
N HIS A 32 -22.28 11.85 -2.73
CA HIS A 32 -21.63 10.97 -1.77
C HIS A 32 -22.57 10.46 -0.67
N SER A 33 -23.52 11.28 -0.23
CA SER A 33 -24.54 10.86 0.72
C SER A 33 -25.47 9.78 0.12
N TRP A 34 -25.79 9.87 -1.18
CA TRP A 34 -26.51 8.81 -1.90
C TRP A 34 -25.69 7.52 -2.02
N VAL A 35 -24.38 7.62 -2.30
CA VAL A 35 -23.48 6.46 -2.30
C VAL A 35 -23.47 5.78 -0.93
N LEU A 36 -23.33 6.56 0.15
CA LEU A 36 -23.37 6.06 1.52
C LEU A 36 -24.72 5.38 1.83
N LEU A 37 -25.84 6.00 1.48
CA LEU A 37 -27.17 5.45 1.69
C LEU A 37 -27.34 4.12 0.93
N LEU A 38 -26.90 4.04 -0.32
CA LEU A 38 -26.95 2.81 -1.12
C LEU A 38 -26.16 1.68 -0.44
N VAL A 39 -24.93 1.96 0.01
CA VAL A 39 -24.11 0.96 0.71
C VAL A 39 -24.77 0.50 2.01
N LEU A 40 -25.35 1.43 2.78
CA LEU A 40 -26.04 1.12 4.03
C LEU A 40 -27.29 0.27 3.79
N VAL A 41 -28.09 0.58 2.77
CA VAL A 41 -29.29 -0.20 2.38
C VAL A 41 -28.91 -1.59 1.91
N LEU A 42 -27.90 -1.72 1.06
CA LEU A 42 -27.40 -3.03 0.61
C LEU A 42 -26.85 -3.86 1.79
N THR A 43 -26.17 -3.20 2.72
CA THR A 43 -25.66 -3.85 3.95
C THR A 43 -26.81 -4.32 4.85
N ALA A 44 -27.81 -3.48 5.06
CA ALA A 44 -28.99 -3.83 5.84
C ALA A 44 -29.76 -4.99 5.18
N PHE A 45 -29.97 -4.92 3.86
CA PHE A 45 -30.59 -6.00 3.10
C PHE A 45 -29.81 -7.31 3.25
N PHE A 46 -28.48 -7.28 3.09
CA PHE A 46 -27.63 -8.46 3.22
C PHE A 46 -27.65 -9.06 4.64
N LEU A 47 -27.68 -8.22 5.68
CA LEU A 47 -27.77 -8.68 7.07
C LEU A 47 -29.13 -9.29 7.38
N LEU A 48 -30.21 -8.71 6.86
CA LEU A 48 -31.57 -9.22 7.03
C LEU A 48 -31.79 -10.51 6.21
N SER A 49 -31.26 -10.57 4.98
CA SER A 49 -31.41 -11.70 4.07
C SER A 49 -30.65 -12.94 4.52
N ARG A 50 -29.56 -12.77 5.29
CA ARG A 50 -28.84 -13.90 5.89
C ARG A 50 -29.53 -14.48 7.13
N GLY A 51 -30.55 -13.82 7.69
CA GLY A 51 -31.18 -14.22 8.95
C GLY A 51 -30.15 -14.43 10.08
N GLN A 52 -30.54 -15.03 11.21
CA GLN A 52 -29.58 -15.46 12.25
C GLN A 52 -28.64 -16.60 11.78
N SER A 53 -28.55 -16.91 10.48
CA SER A 53 -27.61 -17.90 9.94
C SER A 53 -26.20 -17.31 9.83
N ARG A 54 -25.65 -16.86 10.96
CA ARG A 54 -24.25 -17.14 11.22
C ARG A 54 -24.24 -18.53 11.82
N THR A 55 -23.49 -19.44 11.18
CA THR A 55 -22.61 -20.35 11.90
C THR A 55 -21.78 -19.49 12.82
N VAL A 56 -22.35 -19.16 13.96
CA VAL A 56 -21.61 -18.47 14.98
C VAL A 56 -20.62 -19.52 15.45
N ASP A 57 -19.33 -19.21 15.39
CA ASP A 57 -18.48 -19.62 16.50
C ASP A 57 -19.03 -18.91 17.77
N SER A 58 -20.26 -19.18 18.20
CA SER A 58 -20.88 -18.58 19.40
C SER A 58 -20.45 -19.31 20.65
N THR A 59 -19.36 -20.07 20.61
CA THR A 59 -19.14 -21.14 21.57
C THR A 59 -17.67 -21.16 21.96
N GLY A 60 -17.34 -20.66 23.16
CA GLY A 60 -16.08 -20.94 23.89
C GLY A 60 -14.87 -21.31 23.02
N GLU A 61 -14.44 -20.39 22.15
CA GLU A 61 -13.89 -20.73 20.82
C GLU A 61 -12.48 -21.36 20.83
N VAL A 62 -12.37 -22.55 20.20
CA VAL A 62 -11.11 -23.23 19.88
C VAL A 62 -10.67 -22.81 18.46
N GLY A 63 -9.80 -21.80 18.33
CA GLY A 63 -9.12 -21.49 17.05
C GLY A 63 -8.98 -20.00 16.67
N TYR A 64 -8.24 -19.71 15.60
CA TYR A 64 -8.02 -18.36 15.07
C TYR A 64 -9.21 -17.83 14.26
N MET A 65 -9.42 -16.51 14.26
CA MET A 65 -10.46 -15.83 13.49
C MET A 65 -9.95 -15.53 12.06
N ASP A 66 -9.99 -16.54 11.19
CA ASP A 66 -9.47 -16.44 9.82
C ASP A 66 -10.47 -15.85 8.81
N GLY A 67 -11.73 -15.64 9.20
CA GLY A 67 -12.81 -15.10 8.35
C GLY A 67 -12.51 -13.73 7.72
N PRO A 68 -12.27 -12.67 8.52
CA PRO A 68 -11.90 -11.34 7.99
C PRO A 68 -10.64 -11.38 7.13
N ILE A 69 -9.69 -12.25 7.47
CA ILE A 69 -8.43 -12.40 6.73
C ILE A 69 -8.70 -12.97 5.33
N ARG A 70 -9.55 -13.99 5.19
CA ARG A 70 -9.94 -14.53 3.87
C ARG A 70 -10.56 -13.45 2.97
N TYR A 71 -11.44 -12.62 3.52
CA TYR A 71 -12.07 -11.52 2.77
C TYR A 71 -11.06 -10.44 2.42
N GLY A 72 -10.18 -10.08 3.36
CA GLY A 72 -9.05 -9.17 3.14
C GLY A 72 -8.14 -9.64 2.01
N VAL A 73 -7.77 -10.91 1.97
CA VAL A 73 -6.94 -11.49 0.90
C VAL A 73 -7.61 -11.36 -0.47
N VAL A 74 -8.91 -11.64 -0.57
CA VAL A 74 -9.67 -11.47 -1.83
C VAL A 74 -9.74 -9.98 -2.21
N ALA A 75 -10.00 -9.11 -1.25
CA ALA A 75 -10.03 -7.67 -1.45
C ALA A 75 -8.67 -7.10 -1.88
N THR A 76 -7.55 -7.57 -1.31
CA THR A 76 -6.20 -7.20 -1.73
C THR A 76 -5.99 -7.52 -3.21
N VAL A 77 -6.33 -8.73 -3.65
CA VAL A 77 -6.15 -9.12 -5.06
C VAL A 77 -7.05 -8.29 -5.98
N PHE A 78 -8.31 -8.09 -5.60
CA PHE A 78 -9.25 -7.27 -6.35
C PHE A 78 -8.77 -5.83 -6.50
N TRP A 79 -8.43 -5.16 -5.39
CA TRP A 79 -7.96 -3.78 -5.40
C TRP A 79 -6.57 -3.63 -6.03
N GLY A 80 -5.72 -4.65 -5.96
CA GLY A 80 -4.47 -4.71 -6.71
C GLY A 80 -4.73 -4.62 -8.21
N ILE A 81 -5.61 -5.47 -8.74
CA ILE A 81 -5.98 -5.43 -10.17
C ILE A 81 -6.57 -4.07 -10.55
N VAL A 82 -7.50 -3.54 -9.76
CA VAL A 82 -8.10 -2.22 -10.01
C VAL A 82 -7.03 -1.13 -10.01
N GLY A 83 -6.20 -1.06 -8.98
CA GLY A 83 -5.16 -0.04 -8.85
C GLY A 83 -4.12 -0.11 -9.97
N PHE A 84 -3.67 -1.31 -10.35
CA PHE A 84 -2.72 -1.50 -11.45
C PHE A 84 -3.35 -1.18 -12.81
N LEU A 85 -4.61 -1.54 -13.03
CA LEU A 85 -5.35 -1.17 -14.24
C LEU A 85 -5.46 0.35 -14.37
N VAL A 86 -5.87 1.03 -13.30
CA VAL A 86 -5.95 2.50 -13.29
C VAL A 86 -4.56 3.11 -13.52
N GLY A 87 -3.49 2.50 -12.99
CA GLY A 87 -2.11 2.89 -13.28
C GLY A 87 -1.75 2.81 -14.76
N VAL A 88 -2.11 1.71 -15.43
CA VAL A 88 -1.93 1.56 -16.89
C VAL A 88 -2.77 2.58 -17.66
N VAL A 89 -4.00 2.87 -17.22
CA VAL A 89 -4.86 3.89 -17.85
C VAL A 89 -4.20 5.27 -17.78
N ILE A 90 -3.76 5.72 -16.60
CA ILE A 90 -3.15 7.06 -16.47
C ILE A 90 -1.78 7.14 -17.15
N ALA A 91 -1.01 6.05 -17.21
CA ALA A 91 0.22 5.98 -17.99
C ALA A 91 -0.09 6.13 -19.49
N SER A 92 -1.16 5.48 -19.97
CA SER A 92 -1.64 5.60 -21.35
C SER A 92 -2.16 7.00 -21.66
N GLN A 93 -2.81 7.69 -20.71
CA GLN A 93 -3.26 9.08 -20.87
C GLN A 93 -2.10 10.06 -21.04
N LEU A 94 -0.95 9.81 -20.41
CA LEU A 94 0.26 10.61 -20.61
C LEU A 94 0.89 10.38 -21.99
N ALA A 95 0.84 9.15 -22.50
CA ALA A 95 1.32 8.85 -23.86
C ALA A 95 0.33 9.34 -24.94
N PHE A 96 -0.96 9.14 -24.71
CA PHE A 96 -2.04 9.42 -25.66
C PHE A 96 -3.13 10.26 -24.98
N PRO A 97 -3.01 11.61 -24.99
CA PRO A 97 -3.95 12.49 -24.31
C PRO A 97 -5.41 12.36 -24.75
N ALA A 98 -5.69 11.83 -25.94
CA ALA A 98 -7.05 11.53 -26.41
C ALA A 98 -7.80 10.51 -25.53
N LEU A 99 -7.11 9.79 -24.64
CA LEU A 99 -7.70 8.87 -23.66
C LEU A 99 -8.22 9.57 -22.39
N ASN A 100 -8.16 10.90 -22.32
CA ASN A 100 -8.81 11.68 -21.27
C ASN A 100 -10.29 11.86 -21.62
N PHE A 101 -11.20 11.27 -20.84
CA PHE A 101 -12.65 11.41 -21.04
C PHE A 101 -13.24 12.30 -19.94
N GLU A 102 -13.58 13.54 -20.29
CA GLU A 102 -14.10 14.53 -19.36
C GLU A 102 -15.57 14.25 -18.93
N PRO A 103 -15.99 14.71 -17.73
CA PRO A 103 -15.16 15.31 -16.69
C PRO A 103 -14.53 14.28 -15.74
N TYR A 104 -14.92 13.00 -15.84
CA TYR A 104 -14.66 12.02 -14.76
C TYR A 104 -13.35 11.26 -14.92
N LEU A 105 -13.00 10.87 -16.15
CA LEU A 105 -11.85 10.02 -16.45
C LEU A 105 -10.70 10.81 -17.08
N ASN A 106 -10.46 12.04 -16.61
CA ASN A 106 -9.25 12.78 -16.96
C ASN A 106 -8.10 12.47 -15.98
N PHE A 107 -6.87 12.65 -16.44
CA PHE A 107 -5.66 12.33 -15.68
C PHE A 107 -5.63 12.97 -14.30
N GLY A 108 -6.09 14.23 -14.17
CA GLY A 108 -6.11 14.96 -12.91
C GLY A 108 -6.96 14.30 -11.82
N ARG A 109 -8.10 13.71 -12.20
CA ARG A 109 -8.99 12.98 -11.28
C ARG A 109 -8.60 11.52 -11.09
N VAL A 110 -8.10 10.88 -12.14
CA VAL A 110 -7.78 9.45 -12.13
C VAL A 110 -6.42 9.17 -11.45
N ARG A 111 -5.49 10.14 -11.43
CA ARG A 111 -4.22 10.02 -10.70
C ARG A 111 -4.41 9.75 -9.20
N PRO A 112 -5.13 10.56 -8.41
CA PRO A 112 -5.35 10.26 -6.99
C PRO A 112 -6.16 8.98 -6.77
N LEU A 113 -7.03 8.59 -7.72
CA LEU A 113 -7.68 7.28 -7.71
C LEU A 113 -6.65 6.15 -7.82
N HIS A 114 -5.70 6.22 -8.76
CA HIS A 114 -4.61 5.26 -8.85
C HIS A 114 -3.82 5.20 -7.54
N THR A 115 -3.33 6.34 -7.07
CA THR A 115 -2.52 6.46 -5.84
C THR A 115 -3.21 5.80 -4.65
N SER A 116 -4.47 6.17 -4.38
CA SER A 116 -5.22 5.60 -3.27
C SER A 116 -5.59 4.13 -3.47
N ALA A 117 -5.88 3.71 -4.70
CA ALA A 117 -6.18 2.32 -5.00
C ALA A 117 -4.96 1.41 -4.77
N VAL A 118 -3.75 1.82 -5.14
CA VAL A 118 -2.55 1.00 -4.95
C VAL A 118 -2.00 1.08 -3.51
N ILE A 119 -2.09 2.23 -2.85
CA ILE A 119 -1.58 2.40 -1.49
C ILE A 119 -2.60 1.92 -0.46
N PHE A 120 -3.75 2.56 -0.39
CA PHE A 120 -4.73 2.29 0.65
C PHE A 120 -5.59 1.08 0.32
N ALA A 121 -6.09 0.93 -0.91
CA ALA A 121 -6.96 -0.21 -1.21
C ALA A 121 -6.19 -1.54 -1.31
N PHE A 122 -5.18 -1.63 -2.17
CA PHE A 122 -4.31 -2.80 -2.30
C PHE A 122 -3.40 -2.98 -1.08
N GLY A 123 -2.52 -2.02 -0.82
CA GLY A 123 -1.56 -2.09 0.29
C GLY A 123 -2.25 -2.14 1.66
N GLY A 124 -3.31 -1.36 1.88
CA GLY A 124 -4.03 -1.36 3.15
C GLY A 124 -4.79 -2.65 3.43
N ASN A 125 -5.48 -3.23 2.43
CA ASN A 125 -6.05 -4.57 2.63
C ASN A 125 -4.97 -5.62 2.87
N ALA A 126 -3.82 -5.51 2.18
CA ALA A 126 -2.69 -6.40 2.42
C ALA A 126 -2.25 -6.31 3.89
N LEU A 127 -1.97 -5.10 4.41
CA LEU A 127 -1.57 -4.88 5.79
C LEU A 127 -2.63 -5.31 6.82
N LEU A 128 -3.90 -5.00 6.60
CA LEU A 128 -4.98 -5.43 7.49
C LEU A 128 -5.05 -6.95 7.58
N CYS A 129 -5.05 -7.65 6.44
CA CYS A 129 -5.17 -9.10 6.45
C CYS A 129 -3.91 -9.78 7.00
N THR A 130 -2.72 -9.30 6.63
CA THR A 130 -1.46 -9.89 7.11
C THR A 130 -1.24 -9.60 8.59
N SER A 131 -1.49 -8.38 9.07
CA SER A 131 -1.35 -8.05 10.49
C SER A 131 -2.26 -8.91 11.37
N PHE A 132 -3.53 -9.10 10.99
CA PHE A 132 -4.46 -9.97 11.71
C PHE A 132 -4.04 -11.44 11.67
N TYR A 133 -3.49 -11.91 10.55
CA TYR A 133 -2.96 -13.28 10.46
C TYR A 133 -1.76 -13.48 11.37
N VAL A 134 -0.82 -12.54 11.33
CA VAL A 134 0.47 -12.60 12.02
C VAL A 134 0.31 -12.42 13.52
N VAL A 135 -0.45 -11.42 13.97
CA VAL A 135 -0.61 -11.13 15.41
C VAL A 135 -1.24 -12.31 16.14
N GLN A 136 -2.24 -12.96 15.54
CA GLN A 136 -2.88 -14.13 16.13
C GLN A 136 -1.89 -15.28 16.35
N ARG A 137 -1.09 -15.59 15.32
CA ARG A 137 -0.19 -16.75 15.31
C ARG A 137 1.07 -16.53 16.14
N THR A 138 1.55 -15.29 16.20
CA THR A 138 2.73 -14.92 17.00
C THR A 138 2.37 -14.74 18.47
N CYS A 139 1.16 -14.28 18.79
CA CYS A 139 0.67 -14.19 20.18
C CYS A 139 -0.02 -15.46 20.67
N ARG A 140 -0.28 -16.43 19.78
CA ARG A 140 -1.06 -17.67 20.05
C ARG A 140 -2.43 -17.38 20.67
N ALA A 141 -3.08 -16.32 20.17
CA ALA A 141 -4.35 -15.82 20.67
C ALA A 141 -5.27 -15.49 19.48
N ARG A 142 -6.59 -15.67 19.66
CA ARG A 142 -7.60 -15.22 18.70
C ARG A 142 -7.69 -13.68 18.74
N LEU A 143 -8.11 -13.06 17.63
CA LEU A 143 -8.31 -11.61 17.56
C LEU A 143 -9.21 -11.09 18.70
N PHE A 144 -8.81 -9.98 19.29
CA PHE A 144 -9.58 -9.27 20.30
C PHE A 144 -10.81 -8.58 19.69
N GLY A 145 -11.85 -8.37 20.51
CA GLY A 145 -13.03 -7.55 20.13
C GLY A 145 -14.11 -8.29 19.32
N GLY A 146 -13.97 -9.59 19.10
CA GLY A 146 -14.98 -10.40 18.39
C GLY A 146 -15.24 -9.88 16.98
N ASP A 147 -16.46 -9.39 16.71
CA ASP A 147 -16.84 -8.85 15.41
C ASP A 147 -16.16 -7.51 15.05
N ALA A 148 -15.38 -6.91 15.96
CA ALA A 148 -14.64 -5.69 15.67
C ALA A 148 -13.69 -5.83 14.46
N ALA A 149 -13.10 -7.01 14.23
CA ALA A 149 -12.28 -7.26 13.03
C ALA A 149 -13.10 -7.20 11.73
N TRP A 150 -14.38 -7.61 11.77
CA TRP A 150 -15.30 -7.46 10.64
C TRP A 150 -15.73 -6.01 10.41
N PHE A 151 -15.92 -5.25 11.50
CA PHE A 151 -16.15 -3.80 11.41
C PHE A 151 -14.97 -3.10 10.73
N VAL A 152 -13.73 -3.43 11.13
CA VAL A 152 -12.52 -2.88 10.50
C VAL A 152 -12.50 -3.19 9.01
N PHE A 153 -12.74 -4.45 8.63
CA PHE A 153 -12.77 -4.83 7.22
C PHE A 153 -13.82 -4.04 6.43
N TRP A 154 -15.10 -4.11 6.81
CA TRP A 154 -16.18 -3.45 6.04
C TRP A 154 -16.12 -1.93 6.11
N GLY A 155 -15.69 -1.36 7.24
CA GLY A 155 -15.49 0.07 7.36
C GLY A 155 -14.35 0.57 6.48
N TYR A 156 -13.26 -0.20 6.37
CA TYR A 156 -12.18 0.11 5.44
C TYR A 156 -12.62 0.01 3.97
N GLN A 157 -13.45 -0.98 3.62
CA GLN A 157 -14.02 -1.06 2.28
C GLN A 157 -14.92 0.13 1.95
N LEU A 158 -15.73 0.60 2.91
CA LEU A 158 -16.53 1.81 2.74
C LEU A 158 -15.66 3.05 2.52
N PHE A 159 -14.56 3.18 3.29
CA PHE A 159 -13.57 4.24 3.07
C PHE A 159 -13.04 4.24 1.62
N ILE A 160 -12.61 3.08 1.13
CA ILE A 160 -12.08 2.94 -0.24
C ILE A 160 -13.12 3.35 -1.29
N VAL A 161 -14.37 2.91 -1.12
CA VAL A 161 -15.46 3.24 -2.07
C VAL A 161 -15.74 4.75 -2.08
N LEU A 162 -15.85 5.38 -0.91
CA LEU A 162 -16.10 6.83 -0.81
C LEU A 162 -14.94 7.65 -1.38
N ALA A 163 -13.70 7.24 -1.12
CA ALA A 163 -12.52 7.87 -1.71
C ALA A 163 -12.55 7.74 -3.24
N ALA A 164 -12.77 6.53 -3.76
CA ALA A 164 -12.77 6.26 -5.20
C ALA A 164 -13.84 7.06 -5.94
N THR A 165 -15.07 7.11 -5.42
CA THR A 165 -16.13 7.94 -6.01
C THR A 165 -15.81 9.42 -5.90
N GLY A 166 -15.17 9.85 -4.79
CA GLY A 166 -14.80 11.24 -4.55
C GLY A 166 -13.86 11.78 -5.59
N TYR A 167 -12.78 11.06 -5.86
CA TYR A 167 -11.78 11.50 -6.84
C TYR A 167 -12.36 11.67 -8.23
N LEU A 168 -13.17 10.72 -8.70
CA LEU A 168 -13.81 10.81 -10.00
C LEU A 168 -14.80 11.96 -10.09
N LEU A 169 -15.50 12.28 -8.99
CA LEU A 169 -16.40 13.42 -8.89
C LEU A 169 -15.68 14.77 -8.76
N GLY A 170 -14.39 14.77 -8.38
CA GLY A 170 -13.59 15.97 -8.14
C GLY A 170 -13.58 16.45 -6.69
N VAL A 171 -13.98 15.59 -5.74
CA VAL A 171 -13.93 15.85 -4.30
C VAL A 171 -12.53 15.48 -3.80
N THR A 172 -11.71 16.48 -3.49
CA THR A 172 -10.34 16.27 -3.03
C THR A 172 -9.82 17.44 -2.21
N GLN A 173 -9.02 17.16 -1.17
CA GLN A 173 -8.25 18.17 -0.43
C GLN A 173 -7.02 18.68 -1.21
N SER A 174 -6.70 18.11 -2.37
CA SER A 174 -5.48 18.39 -3.16
C SER A 174 -4.15 18.10 -2.46
N LYS A 175 -4.19 17.36 -1.35
CA LYS A 175 -3.04 16.90 -0.57
C LYS A 175 -2.67 15.46 -0.95
N GLU A 176 -1.46 15.23 -1.45
CA GLU A 176 -1.04 13.89 -1.88
C GLU A 176 -1.15 12.85 -0.75
N TYR A 177 -1.72 11.69 -1.06
CA TYR A 177 -2.00 10.60 -0.11
C TYR A 177 -3.00 10.96 1.00
N ALA A 178 -3.56 12.17 1.00
CA ALA A 178 -4.58 12.67 1.93
C ALA A 178 -5.72 13.35 1.15
N GLU A 179 -5.99 12.84 -0.05
CA GLU A 179 -6.95 13.44 -0.95
C GLU A 179 -8.43 13.34 -0.50
N PRO A 180 -8.91 12.31 0.22
CA PRO A 180 -10.32 12.25 0.64
C PRO A 180 -10.71 13.45 1.49
N GLU A 181 -11.97 13.87 1.43
CA GLU A 181 -12.46 15.02 2.21
C GLU A 181 -12.83 14.65 3.66
N TRP A 182 -12.99 15.68 4.49
CA TRP A 182 -13.06 15.60 5.97
C TRP A 182 -13.99 14.50 6.54
N TYR A 183 -15.15 14.25 5.92
CA TYR A 183 -16.11 13.24 6.40
C TYR A 183 -15.62 11.81 6.13
N VAL A 184 -14.84 11.60 5.07
CA VAL A 184 -14.17 10.33 4.78
C VAL A 184 -12.99 10.13 5.75
N ASP A 185 -12.29 11.21 6.11
CA ASP A 185 -11.19 11.18 7.08
C ASP A 185 -11.65 10.85 8.50
N LEU A 186 -12.78 11.42 8.93
CA LEU A 186 -13.39 11.08 10.23
C LEU A 186 -13.81 9.60 10.25
N TRP A 187 -14.39 9.11 9.16
CA TRP A 187 -14.74 7.70 9.04
C TRP A 187 -13.51 6.79 9.15
N LEU A 188 -12.44 7.11 8.40
CA LEU A 188 -11.20 6.35 8.48
C LEU A 188 -10.60 6.38 9.88
N THR A 189 -10.62 7.53 10.56
CA THR A 189 -10.16 7.66 11.95
C THR A 189 -10.88 6.67 12.86
N ILE A 190 -12.21 6.56 12.77
CA ILE A 190 -12.99 5.61 13.57
C ILE A 190 -12.58 4.16 13.26
N VAL A 191 -12.49 3.80 11.99
CA VAL A 191 -12.06 2.47 11.55
C VAL A 191 -10.67 2.13 12.08
N TRP A 192 -9.75 3.09 12.02
CA TRP A 192 -8.36 2.91 12.44
C TRP A 192 -8.20 2.80 13.96
N VAL A 193 -8.99 3.54 14.73
CA VAL A 193 -9.03 3.40 16.20
C VAL A 193 -9.51 2.00 16.59
N VAL A 194 -10.57 1.49 15.94
CA VAL A 194 -11.03 0.12 16.20
C VAL A 194 -9.98 -0.91 15.77
N TYR A 195 -9.28 -0.67 14.66
CA TYR A 195 -8.17 -1.51 14.24
C TYR A 195 -7.04 -1.57 15.28
N LEU A 196 -6.63 -0.42 15.84
CA LEU A 196 -5.65 -0.36 16.92
C LEU A 196 -6.14 -1.13 18.16
N ILE A 197 -7.39 -0.97 18.56
CA ILE A 197 -7.98 -1.68 19.71
C ILE A 197 -7.95 -3.20 19.48
N VAL A 198 -8.31 -3.67 18.28
CA VAL A 198 -8.25 -5.10 17.93
C VAL A 198 -6.80 -5.61 17.97
N PHE A 199 -5.86 -4.89 17.36
CA PHE A 199 -4.47 -5.32 17.28
C PHE A 199 -3.79 -5.33 18.65
N LEU A 200 -3.87 -4.21 19.38
CA LEU A 200 -3.27 -4.08 20.71
C LEU A 200 -3.95 -5.02 21.73
N GLY A 201 -5.28 -5.12 21.70
CA GLY A 201 -6.01 -6.06 22.54
C GLY A 201 -5.60 -7.52 22.31
N THR A 202 -5.22 -7.89 21.07
CA THR A 202 -4.70 -9.23 20.76
C THR A 202 -3.30 -9.43 21.34
N ILE A 203 -2.43 -8.43 21.28
CA ILE A 203 -1.10 -8.45 21.92
C ILE A 203 -1.21 -8.54 23.45
N LEU A 204 -2.16 -7.85 24.06
CA LEU A 204 -2.38 -7.90 25.51
C LEU A 204 -2.85 -9.28 25.98
N LYS A 205 -3.55 -10.03 25.14
CA LYS A 205 -4.00 -11.42 25.40
C LYS A 205 -3.01 -12.49 24.96
N ARG A 206 -1.77 -12.12 24.62
CA ARG A 206 -0.75 -13.07 24.16
C ARG A 206 -0.43 -14.14 25.22
N LYS A 207 -0.08 -15.33 24.75
CA LYS A 207 0.41 -16.42 25.61
C LYS A 207 1.93 -16.38 25.82
N GLU A 208 2.67 -15.92 24.82
CA GLU A 208 4.12 -15.80 24.88
C GLU A 208 4.51 -14.48 25.58
N PRO A 209 5.49 -14.48 26.52
CA PRO A 209 5.86 -13.27 27.25
C PRO A 209 6.44 -12.19 26.32
N HIS A 210 7.21 -12.62 25.31
CA HIS A 210 7.83 -11.74 24.32
C HIS A 210 6.90 -11.45 23.15
N ILE A 211 6.93 -10.21 22.67
CA ILE A 211 6.24 -9.78 21.45
C ILE A 211 7.19 -9.97 20.28
N TYR A 212 6.75 -10.70 19.26
CA TYR A 212 7.56 -10.93 18.05
C TYR A 212 7.82 -9.63 17.28
N VAL A 213 9.01 -9.51 16.69
CA VAL A 213 9.49 -8.28 16.00
C VAL A 213 8.52 -7.79 14.91
N ALA A 214 7.86 -8.70 14.18
CA ALA A 214 6.86 -8.30 13.18
C ALA A 214 5.75 -7.44 13.80
N ASN A 215 5.33 -7.74 15.03
CA ASN A 215 4.30 -6.97 15.73
C ASN A 215 4.81 -5.62 16.23
N TRP A 216 6.13 -5.44 16.42
CA TRP A 216 6.69 -4.11 16.71
C TRP A 216 6.49 -3.19 15.51
N PHE A 217 6.85 -3.69 14.32
CA PHE A 217 6.66 -2.98 13.06
C PHE A 217 5.19 -2.71 12.76
N TYR A 218 4.31 -3.70 12.89
CA TYR A 218 2.87 -3.48 12.73
C TYR A 218 2.32 -2.48 13.75
N LEU A 219 2.69 -2.58 15.03
CA LEU A 219 2.20 -1.64 16.05
C LEU A 219 2.67 -0.21 15.77
N ALA A 220 3.96 -0.03 15.43
CA ALA A 220 4.51 1.27 15.07
C ALA A 220 3.80 1.86 13.85
N PHE A 221 3.56 1.03 12.82
CA PHE A 221 2.74 1.39 11.66
C PHE A 221 1.36 1.91 12.09
N ILE A 222 0.62 1.13 12.87
CA ILE A 222 -0.77 1.47 13.23
C ILE A 222 -0.82 2.80 14.00
N VAL A 223 0.05 2.95 14.99
CA VAL A 223 0.08 4.13 15.87
C VAL A 223 0.51 5.38 15.10
N THR A 224 1.61 5.30 14.34
CA THR A 224 2.12 6.46 13.61
C THR A 224 1.14 6.89 12.53
N ILE A 225 0.58 5.97 11.74
CA ILE A 225 -0.41 6.34 10.70
C ILE A 225 -1.64 7.03 11.31
N ALA A 226 -2.10 6.60 12.48
CA ALA A 226 -3.19 7.29 13.17
C ALA A 226 -2.83 8.75 13.50
N MET A 227 -1.63 8.98 14.04
CA MET A 227 -1.12 10.32 14.35
C MET A 227 -0.96 11.18 13.09
N LEU A 228 -0.35 10.62 12.04
CA LEU A 228 -0.14 11.32 10.76
C LEU A 228 -1.48 11.76 10.16
N HIS A 229 -2.43 10.82 10.07
CA HIS A 229 -3.77 11.05 9.51
C HIS A 229 -4.49 12.17 10.24
N VAL A 230 -4.53 12.12 11.58
CA VAL A 230 -5.22 13.14 12.38
C VAL A 230 -4.59 14.51 12.22
N VAL A 231 -3.25 14.61 12.23
CA VAL A 231 -2.57 15.92 12.19
C VAL A 231 -2.64 16.55 10.81
N ASN A 232 -2.36 15.79 9.73
CA ASN A 232 -2.33 16.36 8.38
C ASN A 232 -3.70 16.79 7.86
N ASN A 233 -4.73 16.06 8.30
CA ASN A 233 -6.10 16.24 7.83
C ASN A 233 -6.92 17.12 8.79
N LEU A 234 -6.25 17.85 9.70
CA LEU A 234 -6.86 18.98 10.39
C LEU A 234 -7.31 19.99 9.33
N SER A 235 -8.61 20.05 9.11
CA SER A 235 -9.25 20.91 8.14
C SER A 235 -10.54 21.49 8.72
N LEU A 236 -10.87 22.71 8.29
CA LEU A 236 -12.13 23.36 8.63
C LEU A 236 -13.13 23.10 7.50
N PRO A 237 -14.18 22.29 7.71
CA PRO A 237 -15.22 22.13 6.71
C PRO A 237 -15.94 23.47 6.50
N VAL A 238 -16.11 23.88 5.24
CA VAL A 238 -16.85 25.10 4.90
C VAL A 238 -18.32 25.00 5.34
N SER A 239 -18.86 23.78 5.30
CA SER A 239 -20.19 23.43 5.81
C SER A 239 -20.19 21.99 6.30
N PHE A 240 -20.91 21.71 7.39
CA PHE A 240 -21.09 20.34 7.91
C PHE A 240 -21.86 19.42 6.96
N LEU A 241 -22.56 19.98 5.98
CA LEU A 241 -23.24 19.26 4.90
C LEU A 241 -22.63 19.58 3.53
N GLY A 242 -21.39 20.06 3.49
CA GLY A 242 -20.66 20.40 2.28
C GLY A 242 -19.46 19.48 2.02
N SER A 243 -19.08 19.35 0.76
CA SER A 243 -18.01 18.46 0.31
C SER A 243 -16.61 19.04 0.49
N VAL A 244 -16.48 20.33 0.79
CA VAL A 244 -15.20 21.07 0.76
C VAL A 244 -14.75 21.45 2.18
N SER A 245 -13.47 21.25 2.44
CA SER A 245 -12.78 21.76 3.62
C SER A 245 -11.50 22.51 3.25
N TYR A 246 -11.01 23.36 4.14
CA TYR A 246 -9.70 24.02 4.00
C TYR A 246 -8.73 23.53 5.07
N SER A 247 -7.49 23.26 4.67
CA SER A 247 -6.41 22.88 5.59
C SER A 247 -6.29 23.88 6.75
N ALA A 248 -6.04 23.38 7.95
CA ALA A 248 -5.71 24.21 9.12
C ALA A 248 -4.35 24.92 8.98
N PHE A 249 -3.52 24.47 8.03
CA PHE A 249 -2.20 25.03 7.74
C PHE A 249 -2.19 25.71 6.36
N ALA A 250 -1.22 26.60 6.14
CA ALA A 250 -1.01 27.25 4.84
C ALA A 250 0.48 27.39 4.49
N GLY A 251 0.77 27.57 3.19
CA GLY A 251 2.10 27.86 2.67
C GLY A 251 3.16 26.86 3.12
N VAL A 252 4.26 27.36 3.66
CA VAL A 252 5.40 26.53 4.10
C VAL A 252 5.03 25.55 5.21
N GLN A 253 4.14 25.93 6.13
CA GLN A 253 3.70 25.04 7.21
C GLN A 253 2.84 23.90 6.67
N ASP A 254 1.96 24.20 5.71
CA ASP A 254 1.17 23.17 5.05
C ASP A 254 2.05 22.22 4.23
N ALA A 255 3.05 22.75 3.52
CA ALA A 255 4.03 21.94 2.81
C ALA A 255 4.81 21.01 3.75
N LEU A 256 5.29 21.52 4.89
CA LEU A 256 6.03 20.73 5.88
C LEU A 256 5.17 19.64 6.51
N THR A 257 3.95 19.99 6.94
CA THR A 257 3.00 19.02 7.52
C THR A 257 2.59 17.97 6.49
N GLN A 258 2.33 18.39 5.25
CA GLN A 258 2.01 17.51 4.13
C GLN A 258 3.13 16.52 3.82
N TRP A 259 4.40 16.92 3.81
CA TRP A 259 5.49 15.99 3.51
C TRP A 259 6.04 15.25 4.72
N TRP A 260 5.85 15.77 5.93
CA TRP A 260 5.94 14.96 7.13
C TRP A 260 4.91 13.82 7.08
N TYR A 261 3.67 14.10 6.69
CA TYR A 261 2.65 13.08 6.45
C TYR A 261 3.02 12.15 5.29
N GLY A 262 3.23 12.68 4.08
CA GLY A 262 3.41 11.89 2.87
C GLY A 262 4.63 10.97 2.92
N HIS A 263 5.76 11.47 3.44
CA HIS A 263 6.93 10.63 3.62
C HIS A 263 6.71 9.54 4.68
N ASN A 264 6.08 9.88 5.80
CA ASN A 264 5.83 8.88 6.85
C ASN A 264 4.64 7.95 6.50
N ALA A 265 3.77 8.32 5.56
CA ALA A 265 2.82 7.40 4.96
C ALA A 265 3.59 6.29 4.24
N VAL A 266 4.56 6.62 3.37
CA VAL A 266 5.40 5.57 2.76
C VAL A 266 6.32 4.88 3.78
N GLY A 267 6.78 5.59 4.82
CA GLY A 267 7.64 5.04 5.85
C GLY A 267 7.00 4.06 6.81
N PHE A 268 5.78 4.34 7.24
CA PHE A 268 5.10 3.50 8.22
C PHE A 268 4.10 2.57 7.55
N PHE A 269 3.35 3.07 6.57
CA PHE A 269 2.41 2.24 5.82
C PHE A 269 3.17 1.30 4.86
N LEU A 270 3.99 1.85 3.96
CA LEU A 270 4.63 1.08 2.88
C LEU A 270 5.99 0.46 3.25
N THR A 271 6.63 0.91 4.33
CA THR A 271 7.89 0.32 4.81
C THR A 271 7.70 -0.44 6.10
N ALA A 272 7.35 0.20 7.22
CA ALA A 272 7.26 -0.49 8.51
C ALA A 272 6.23 -1.63 8.49
N GLY A 273 5.00 -1.39 8.03
CA GLY A 273 3.97 -2.43 7.92
C GLY A 273 4.42 -3.63 7.08
N PHE A 274 5.09 -3.37 5.95
CA PHE A 274 5.59 -4.43 5.06
C PHE A 274 6.87 -5.10 5.56
N LEU A 275 7.69 -4.43 6.38
CA LEU A 275 8.74 -5.08 7.16
C LEU A 275 8.11 -6.06 8.16
N GLY A 276 6.99 -5.71 8.80
CA GLY A 276 6.20 -6.64 9.60
C GLY A 276 5.76 -7.88 8.81
N MET A 277 5.37 -7.70 7.54
CA MET A 277 5.08 -8.79 6.61
C MET A 277 6.33 -9.65 6.35
N MET A 278 7.44 -9.04 5.93
CA MET A 278 8.71 -9.73 5.68
C MET A 278 9.17 -10.54 6.90
N TYR A 279 9.16 -9.95 8.09
CA TYR A 279 9.58 -10.59 9.34
C TYR A 279 8.77 -11.83 9.70
N TYR A 280 7.55 -11.99 9.19
CA TYR A 280 6.78 -13.20 9.40
C TYR A 280 6.91 -14.17 8.22
N PHE A 281 6.60 -13.71 7.01
CA PHE A 281 6.41 -14.62 5.87
C PHE A 281 7.73 -15.16 5.31
N MET A 282 8.79 -14.36 5.30
CA MET A 282 10.07 -14.80 4.76
C MET A 282 10.70 -15.91 5.61
N PRO A 283 10.86 -15.78 6.95
CA PRO A 283 11.34 -16.89 7.78
C PRO A 283 10.40 -18.11 7.73
N LYS A 284 9.08 -17.88 7.65
CA LYS A 284 8.09 -18.98 7.61
C LYS A 284 8.11 -19.77 6.31
N GLN A 285 8.30 -19.12 5.17
CA GLN A 285 8.41 -19.80 3.89
C GLN A 285 9.81 -20.43 3.72
N ALA A 286 10.85 -19.77 4.23
CA ALA A 286 12.22 -20.29 4.21
C ALA A 286 12.42 -21.45 5.19
N GLU A 287 11.57 -21.57 6.21
CA GLU A 287 11.73 -22.50 7.34
C GLU A 287 13.08 -22.32 8.04
N ARG A 288 13.47 -21.05 8.20
CA ARG A 288 14.72 -20.65 8.86
C ARG A 288 14.41 -19.70 10.01
N PRO A 289 15.23 -19.73 11.09
CA PRO A 289 15.16 -18.70 12.11
C PRO A 289 15.57 -17.34 11.52
N VAL A 290 15.00 -16.27 12.05
CA VAL A 290 15.43 -14.90 11.72
C VAL A 290 16.92 -14.76 12.02
N TYR A 291 17.66 -14.19 11.08
CA TYR A 291 19.13 -14.11 11.15
C TYR A 291 19.65 -13.44 12.44
N SER A 292 19.29 -12.17 12.68
CA SER A 292 19.85 -11.42 13.81
C SER A 292 18.77 -10.67 14.59
N TYR A 293 18.53 -11.15 15.82
CA TYR A 293 17.65 -10.47 16.76
C TYR A 293 18.22 -9.10 17.21
N ARG A 294 19.53 -8.99 17.41
CA ARG A 294 20.16 -7.70 17.76
C ARG A 294 19.99 -6.68 16.65
N LEU A 295 20.18 -7.09 15.40
CA LEU A 295 19.92 -6.24 14.24
C LEU A 295 18.45 -5.84 14.19
N SER A 296 17.53 -6.77 14.53
CA SER A 296 16.09 -6.51 14.62
C SER A 296 15.74 -5.41 15.63
N ILE A 297 16.49 -5.29 16.74
CA ILE A 297 16.30 -4.20 17.71
C ILE A 297 16.85 -2.88 17.14
N ILE A 298 18.12 -2.89 16.69
CA ILE A 298 18.82 -1.68 16.25
C ILE A 298 18.09 -1.05 15.08
N HIS A 299 17.79 -1.84 14.05
CA HIS A 299 17.18 -1.30 12.84
C HIS A 299 15.73 -0.87 13.09
N PHE A 300 14.98 -1.53 13.99
CA PHE A 300 13.62 -1.12 14.33
C PHE A 300 13.63 0.26 14.97
N TRP A 301 14.36 0.46 16.07
CA TRP A 301 14.35 1.72 16.80
C TRP A 301 14.96 2.86 15.98
N ALA A 302 16.07 2.61 15.29
CA ALA A 302 16.67 3.61 14.43
C ALA A 302 15.76 3.97 13.25
N LEU A 303 15.11 3.00 12.60
CA LEU A 303 14.20 3.29 11.49
C LEU A 303 13.00 4.12 11.97
N ILE A 304 12.29 3.66 13.01
CA ILE A 304 11.08 4.31 13.50
C ILE A 304 11.36 5.74 14.01
N PHE A 305 12.54 5.98 14.60
CA PHE A 305 12.93 7.33 15.03
C PHE A 305 13.33 8.23 13.85
N LEU A 306 14.21 7.75 12.96
CA LEU A 306 14.78 8.59 11.90
C LEU A 306 13.78 8.92 10.79
N TYR A 307 12.86 8.00 10.46
CA TYR A 307 11.91 8.19 9.34
C TYR A 307 11.05 9.46 9.50
N ILE A 308 10.68 9.78 10.75
CA ILE A 308 9.84 10.96 11.07
C ILE A 308 10.45 12.27 10.55
N TRP A 309 11.78 12.36 10.53
CA TRP A 309 12.53 13.56 10.18
C TRP A 309 12.75 13.75 8.69
N ALA A 310 12.52 12.74 7.86
CA ALA A 310 12.90 12.76 6.46
C ALA A 310 11.91 13.54 5.56
N GLY A 311 10.76 13.99 6.08
CA GLY A 311 9.77 14.78 5.33
C GLY A 311 10.33 15.95 4.49
N PRO A 312 11.23 16.81 5.02
CA PRO A 312 11.76 17.95 4.27
C PRO A 312 12.57 17.61 3.02
N HIS A 313 12.93 16.35 2.77
CA HIS A 313 13.63 15.97 1.52
C HIS A 313 12.77 16.10 0.26
N HIS A 314 11.45 16.25 0.43
CA HIS A 314 10.51 16.57 -0.63
C HIS A 314 10.46 18.06 -0.95
N LEU A 315 11.14 18.90 -0.15
CA LEU A 315 11.00 20.35 -0.14
C LEU A 315 12.34 21.07 -0.33
N HIS A 316 13.32 20.40 -0.95
CA HIS A 316 14.60 21.02 -1.25
C HIS A 316 14.47 22.12 -2.30
N TYR A 317 15.19 23.22 -2.07
CA TYR A 317 15.14 24.42 -2.93
C TYR A 317 13.73 24.99 -3.13
N THR A 318 12.85 24.80 -2.13
CA THR A 318 11.52 25.43 -2.07
C THR A 318 11.53 26.60 -1.08
N ALA A 319 10.36 27.19 -0.82
CA ALA A 319 10.18 28.21 0.21
C ALA A 319 10.37 27.70 1.66
N LEU A 320 10.53 26.39 1.88
CA LEU A 320 10.83 25.85 3.21
C LEU A 320 12.20 26.37 3.70
N PRO A 321 12.34 26.83 4.96
CA PRO A 321 13.61 27.29 5.49
C PRO A 321 14.75 26.28 5.32
N ASP A 322 15.93 26.79 4.99
CA ASP A 322 17.11 25.98 4.67
C ASP A 322 17.51 25.02 5.79
N TRP A 323 17.34 25.42 7.05
CA TRP A 323 17.66 24.56 8.20
C TRP A 323 16.79 23.30 8.22
N ALA A 324 15.51 23.41 7.88
CA ALA A 324 14.56 22.30 7.87
C ALA A 324 14.86 21.37 6.69
N GLN A 325 15.19 21.94 5.52
CA GLN A 325 15.66 21.17 4.37
C GLN A 325 16.92 20.36 4.72
N THR A 326 17.93 21.00 5.33
CA THR A 326 19.19 20.33 5.70
C THR A 326 18.95 19.23 6.73
N LEU A 327 18.02 19.44 7.68
CA LEU A 327 17.60 18.41 8.62
C LEU A 327 17.03 17.18 7.91
N GLY A 328 16.10 17.39 6.97
CA GLY A 328 15.53 16.29 6.17
C GLY A 328 16.58 15.54 5.37
N MET A 329 17.54 16.24 4.75
CA MET A 329 18.66 15.62 4.03
C MET A 329 19.53 14.76 4.97
N VAL A 330 19.99 15.31 6.10
CA VAL A 330 20.89 14.60 7.03
C VAL A 330 20.22 13.34 7.59
N PHE A 331 18.97 13.47 8.04
CA PHE A 331 18.23 12.32 8.57
C PHE A 331 17.92 11.27 7.50
N SER A 332 17.66 11.67 6.26
CA SER A 332 17.46 10.75 5.14
C SER A 332 18.73 9.97 4.79
N ILE A 333 19.90 10.61 4.84
CA ILE A 333 21.20 9.92 4.68
C ILE A 333 21.40 8.90 5.81
N MET A 334 21.14 9.29 7.06
CA MET A 334 21.26 8.38 8.21
C MET A 334 20.26 7.23 8.15
N LEU A 335 19.06 7.46 7.61
CA LEU A 335 17.98 6.49 7.44
C LEU A 335 18.36 5.31 6.53
N TRP A 336 19.38 5.47 5.68
CA TRP A 336 19.89 4.41 4.82
C TRP A 336 20.27 3.14 5.62
N MET A 337 21.04 3.31 6.70
CA MET A 337 21.58 2.19 7.48
C MET A 337 20.50 1.32 8.15
N PRO A 338 19.54 1.86 8.91
CA PRO A 338 18.50 1.03 9.50
C PRO A 338 17.52 0.48 8.45
N SER A 339 17.34 1.17 7.32
CA SER A 339 16.58 0.63 6.20
C SER A 339 17.24 -0.64 5.66
N TRP A 340 18.54 -0.59 5.36
CA TRP A 340 19.33 -1.76 4.96
C TRP A 340 19.46 -2.82 6.05
N GLY A 341 19.37 -2.43 7.32
CA GLY A 341 19.23 -3.38 8.43
C GLY A 341 18.06 -4.34 8.23
N GLY A 342 16.92 -3.86 7.70
CA GLY A 342 15.79 -4.71 7.31
C GLY A 342 16.13 -5.65 6.14
N MET A 343 16.78 -5.12 5.09
CA MET A 343 17.20 -5.90 3.92
C MET A 343 18.14 -7.04 4.32
N ILE A 344 19.19 -6.71 5.08
CA ILE A 344 20.19 -7.66 5.56
C ILE A 344 19.52 -8.74 6.41
N ASN A 345 18.62 -8.37 7.33
CA ASN A 345 17.94 -9.34 8.17
C ASN A 345 17.04 -10.29 7.35
N GLY A 346 16.33 -9.76 6.35
CA GLY A 346 15.54 -10.55 5.41
C GLY A 346 16.41 -11.52 4.61
N LEU A 347 17.38 -11.01 3.86
CA LEU A 347 18.21 -11.84 2.97
C LEU A 347 19.09 -12.83 3.73
N MET A 348 19.71 -12.43 4.84
CA MET A 348 20.56 -13.34 5.62
C MET A 348 19.77 -14.42 6.36
N THR A 349 18.46 -14.25 6.54
CA THR A 349 17.58 -15.33 7.03
C THR A 349 17.53 -16.51 6.05
N LEU A 350 17.81 -16.27 4.76
CA LEU A 350 17.91 -17.32 3.74
C LEU A 350 19.31 -17.97 3.69
N SER A 351 20.25 -17.57 4.53
CA SER A 351 21.58 -18.18 4.57
C SER A 351 21.46 -19.70 4.87
N GLY A 352 22.06 -20.51 4.00
CA GLY A 352 21.91 -21.97 4.00
C GLY A 352 20.59 -22.51 3.43
N ALA A 353 19.70 -21.66 2.92
CA ALA A 353 18.47 -22.03 2.19
C ALA A 353 18.40 -21.38 0.79
N TRP A 354 19.54 -20.90 0.26
CA TRP A 354 19.61 -20.27 -1.06
C TRP A 354 19.25 -21.24 -2.21
N ASP A 355 19.37 -22.55 -1.99
CA ASP A 355 18.87 -23.59 -2.89
C ASP A 355 17.36 -23.49 -3.12
N LYS A 356 16.59 -23.01 -2.13
CA LYS A 356 15.14 -22.75 -2.27
C LYS A 356 14.83 -21.69 -3.32
N LEU A 357 15.78 -20.82 -3.69
CA LEU A 357 15.60 -19.94 -4.84
C LEU A 357 15.43 -20.72 -6.14
N ARG A 358 15.92 -21.96 -6.26
CA ARG A 358 15.74 -22.75 -7.48
C ARG A 358 14.38 -23.45 -7.52
N THR A 359 13.81 -23.77 -6.36
CA THR A 359 12.65 -24.66 -6.23
C THR A 359 11.36 -23.92 -5.87
N ASP A 360 11.44 -22.80 -5.15
CA ASP A 360 10.28 -22.09 -4.62
C ASP A 360 10.14 -20.67 -5.22
N PRO A 361 9.20 -20.46 -6.15
CA PRO A 361 8.98 -19.14 -6.76
C PRO A 361 8.40 -18.12 -5.75
N ILE A 362 7.82 -18.54 -4.63
CA ILE A 362 7.37 -17.64 -3.56
C ILE A 362 8.58 -17.02 -2.87
N ILE A 363 9.63 -17.82 -2.57
CA ILE A 363 10.89 -17.30 -2.02
C ILE A 363 11.58 -16.37 -3.00
N ARG A 364 11.62 -16.71 -4.30
CA ARG A 364 12.14 -15.79 -5.34
C ARG A 364 11.44 -14.44 -5.28
N MET A 365 10.10 -14.44 -5.22
CA MET A 365 9.30 -13.23 -5.13
C MET A 365 9.69 -12.39 -3.90
N MET A 366 9.82 -13.02 -2.73
CA MET A 366 10.20 -12.31 -1.51
C MET A 366 11.65 -11.79 -1.52
N VAL A 367 12.58 -12.52 -2.16
CA VAL A 367 13.98 -12.06 -2.32
C VAL A 367 14.07 -10.87 -3.26
N ILE A 368 13.37 -10.93 -4.40
CA ILE A 368 13.28 -9.79 -5.32
C ILE A 368 12.63 -8.59 -4.60
N ALA A 369 11.61 -8.83 -3.77
CA ALA A 369 11.00 -7.78 -2.96
C ALA A 369 12.03 -7.07 -2.08
N VAL A 370 12.81 -7.83 -1.34
CA VAL A 370 13.82 -7.29 -0.44
C VAL A 370 14.99 -6.63 -1.20
N ALA A 371 15.31 -7.10 -2.40
CA ALA A 371 16.30 -6.45 -3.26
C ALA A 371 15.82 -5.07 -3.72
N PHE A 372 14.59 -4.94 -4.21
CA PHE A 372 13.99 -3.64 -4.58
C PHE A 372 13.80 -2.72 -3.37
N TYR A 373 13.52 -3.29 -2.19
CA TYR A 373 13.50 -2.53 -0.94
C TYR A 373 14.88 -1.94 -0.64
N GLY A 374 15.94 -2.75 -0.65
CA GLY A 374 17.31 -2.26 -0.43
C GLY A 374 17.74 -1.20 -1.45
N MET A 375 17.38 -1.43 -2.70
CA MET A 375 17.66 -0.52 -3.80
C MET A 375 16.94 0.83 -3.66
N SER A 376 15.62 0.82 -3.46
CA SER A 376 14.84 2.06 -3.28
C SER A 376 15.22 2.79 -1.98
N THR A 377 15.54 2.06 -0.91
CA THR A 377 16.04 2.66 0.35
C THR A 377 17.51 3.06 0.31
N PHE A 378 18.20 2.86 -0.81
CA PHE A 378 19.47 3.50 -1.13
C PHE A 378 19.26 4.71 -2.06
N GLU A 379 18.44 4.53 -3.10
CA GLU A 379 18.08 5.60 -4.04
C GLU A 379 17.43 6.80 -3.32
N GLY A 380 16.52 6.58 -2.38
CA GLY A 380 15.85 7.64 -1.60
C GLY A 380 16.86 8.55 -0.88
N PRO A 381 17.75 8.02 -0.02
CA PRO A 381 18.84 8.78 0.58
C PRO A 381 19.71 9.53 -0.44
N MET A 382 20.02 8.94 -1.60
CA MET A 382 20.76 9.63 -2.65
C MET A 382 19.97 10.83 -3.21
N MET A 383 18.68 10.65 -3.51
CA MET A 383 17.78 11.71 -3.97
C MET A 383 17.46 12.76 -2.91
N SER A 384 17.71 12.47 -1.62
CA SER A 384 17.58 13.42 -0.51
C SER A 384 18.79 14.36 -0.38
N ILE A 385 19.89 14.09 -1.10
CA ILE A 385 21.02 15.01 -1.15
C ILE A 385 20.60 16.19 -2.02
N LYS A 386 20.63 17.42 -1.47
CA LYS A 386 20.17 18.63 -2.19
C LYS A 386 20.70 18.69 -3.63
N ALA A 387 21.99 18.46 -3.86
CA ALA A 387 22.58 18.49 -5.20
C ALA A 387 21.92 17.49 -6.18
N VAL A 388 21.65 16.26 -5.74
CA VAL A 388 20.95 15.24 -6.54
C VAL A 388 19.48 15.62 -6.71
N ASN A 389 18.83 16.08 -5.62
CA ASN A 389 17.45 16.51 -5.64
C ASN A 389 17.20 17.65 -6.63
N SER A 390 18.16 18.56 -6.78
CA SER A 390 18.06 19.64 -7.78
C SER A 390 17.73 19.08 -9.17
N LEU A 391 18.26 17.91 -9.52
CA LEU A 391 18.05 17.23 -10.79
C LEU A 391 16.81 16.34 -10.77
N SER A 392 16.57 15.61 -9.67
CA SER A 392 15.50 14.61 -9.61
C SER A 392 14.12 15.20 -9.32
N HIS A 393 14.04 16.35 -8.65
CA HIS A 393 12.80 16.98 -8.24
C HIS A 393 11.95 17.40 -9.45
N TYR A 394 10.63 17.19 -9.35
CA TYR A 394 9.64 17.38 -10.43
C TYR A 394 9.84 16.53 -11.69
N THR A 395 10.86 15.68 -11.76
CA THR A 395 11.08 14.76 -12.89
C THR A 395 10.44 13.39 -12.65
N ASP A 396 10.34 12.61 -13.73
CA ASP A 396 9.95 11.21 -13.72
C ASP A 396 10.87 10.33 -12.87
N TRP A 397 12.07 10.80 -12.47
CA TRP A 397 12.91 10.04 -11.54
C TRP A 397 12.18 9.79 -10.22
N THR A 398 11.44 10.78 -9.71
CA THR A 398 10.59 10.59 -8.52
C THR A 398 9.56 9.47 -8.74
N ILE A 399 8.97 9.39 -9.94
CA ILE A 399 8.02 8.33 -10.30
C ILE A 399 8.71 6.97 -10.41
N GLY A 400 9.92 6.90 -10.94
CA GLY A 400 10.76 5.71 -10.98
C GLY A 400 11.11 5.19 -9.59
N HIS A 401 11.49 6.08 -8.68
CA HIS A 401 11.76 5.78 -7.28
C HIS A 401 10.51 5.21 -6.58
N VAL A 402 9.39 5.91 -6.71
CA VAL A 402 8.10 5.48 -6.14
C VAL A 402 7.72 4.09 -6.64
N HIS A 403 7.80 3.82 -7.95
CA HIS A 403 7.40 2.52 -8.49
C HIS A 403 8.41 1.41 -8.17
N SER A 404 9.70 1.72 -8.04
CA SER A 404 10.71 0.77 -7.54
C SER A 404 10.34 0.26 -6.14
N GLY A 405 9.93 1.16 -5.24
CA GLY A 405 9.40 0.78 -3.92
C GLY A 405 8.00 0.14 -3.98
N ALA A 406 7.07 0.70 -4.75
CA ALA A 406 5.68 0.26 -4.76
C ALA A 406 5.47 -1.09 -5.47
N LEU A 407 6.01 -1.26 -6.67
CA LEU A 407 5.87 -2.51 -7.43
C LEU A 407 6.94 -3.51 -7.02
N GLY A 408 8.19 -3.05 -6.88
CA GLY A 408 9.34 -3.89 -6.61
C GLY A 408 9.38 -4.41 -5.17
N TRP A 409 9.11 -3.57 -4.17
CA TRP A 409 9.06 -3.98 -2.77
C TRP A 409 7.65 -4.35 -2.31
N VAL A 410 6.73 -3.38 -2.22
CA VAL A 410 5.39 -3.55 -1.62
C VAL A 410 4.58 -4.61 -2.36
N GLY A 411 4.51 -4.52 -3.68
CA GLY A 411 3.77 -5.46 -4.51
C GLY A 411 4.34 -6.89 -4.41
N MET A 412 5.65 -7.06 -4.61
CA MET A 412 6.29 -8.38 -4.57
C MET A 412 6.18 -9.07 -3.21
N ILE A 413 6.42 -8.35 -2.09
CA ILE A 413 6.31 -8.97 -0.76
C ILE A 413 4.85 -9.34 -0.45
N THR A 414 3.90 -8.52 -0.89
CA THR A 414 2.46 -8.82 -0.80
C THR A 414 2.12 -10.06 -1.59
N PHE A 415 2.56 -10.17 -2.85
CA PHE A 415 2.30 -11.35 -3.67
C PHE A 415 2.84 -12.62 -3.01
N GLY A 416 4.08 -12.56 -2.50
CA GLY A 416 4.66 -13.67 -1.74
C GLY A 416 3.83 -14.05 -0.51
N ALA A 417 3.41 -13.06 0.28
CA ALA A 417 2.57 -13.29 1.45
C ALA A 417 1.20 -13.89 1.09
N ILE A 418 0.54 -13.40 0.05
CA ILE A 418 -0.76 -13.93 -0.38
C ILE A 418 -0.63 -15.36 -0.91
N TYR A 419 0.39 -15.68 -1.71
CA TYR A 419 0.66 -17.05 -2.15
C TYR A 419 0.93 -17.99 -0.97
N PHE A 420 1.58 -17.50 0.09
CA PHE A 420 1.73 -18.24 1.35
C PHE A 420 0.39 -18.45 2.07
N LEU A 421 -0.43 -17.39 2.14
CA LEU A 421 -1.64 -17.36 2.95
C LEU A 421 -2.78 -18.19 2.37
N VAL A 422 -3.02 -18.12 1.06
CA VAL A 422 -4.24 -18.68 0.44
C VAL A 422 -4.40 -20.19 0.69
N PRO A 423 -3.38 -21.05 0.49
CA PRO A 423 -3.56 -22.46 0.80
C PRO A 423 -3.90 -22.70 2.27
N ARG A 424 -3.23 -22.00 3.19
CA ARG A 424 -3.40 -22.16 4.64
C ARG A 424 -4.77 -21.70 5.12
N LEU A 425 -5.21 -20.54 4.65
CA LEU A 425 -6.50 -19.98 5.02
C LEU A 425 -7.66 -20.80 4.46
N TRP A 426 -7.55 -21.39 3.26
CA TRP A 426 -8.61 -22.19 2.65
C TRP A 426 -8.44 -23.71 2.86
N GLY A 427 -7.53 -24.15 3.73
CA GLY A 427 -7.33 -25.58 4.04
C GLY A 427 -6.89 -26.40 2.83
N ARG A 428 -6.12 -25.81 1.91
CA ARG A 428 -5.58 -26.47 0.72
C ARG A 428 -4.14 -26.92 0.98
N LYS A 429 -3.79 -28.11 0.49
CA LYS A 429 -2.44 -28.68 0.63
C LYS A 429 -1.38 -27.86 -0.11
N GLN A 430 -1.75 -27.29 -1.25
CA GLN A 430 -0.86 -26.51 -2.12
C GLN A 430 -1.66 -25.51 -2.97
N LEU A 431 -0.95 -24.60 -3.64
CA LEU A 431 -1.49 -23.76 -4.70
C LEU A 431 -1.90 -24.61 -5.93
N TYR A 432 -2.78 -24.07 -6.76
CA TYR A 432 -3.22 -24.72 -7.99
C TYR A 432 -2.07 -25.01 -8.96
N SER A 433 -1.18 -24.04 -9.19
CA SER A 433 0.03 -24.21 -10.01
C SER A 433 1.17 -23.32 -9.51
N LEU A 434 2.34 -23.93 -9.27
CA LEU A 434 3.57 -23.19 -8.97
C LEU A 434 4.20 -22.59 -10.24
N ARG A 435 3.95 -23.16 -11.43
CA ARG A 435 4.39 -22.56 -12.70
C ARG A 435 3.72 -21.21 -12.95
N LEU A 436 2.43 -21.07 -12.61
CA LEU A 436 1.74 -19.78 -12.70
C LEU A 436 2.32 -18.75 -11.72
N VAL A 437 2.80 -19.17 -10.55
CA VAL A 437 3.54 -18.29 -9.63
C VAL A 437 4.84 -17.82 -10.29
N ASN A 438 5.57 -18.73 -10.95
CA ASN A 438 6.79 -18.38 -11.67
C ASN A 438 6.54 -17.47 -12.89
N TRP A 439 5.43 -17.66 -13.63
CA TRP A 439 5.02 -16.73 -14.69
C TRP A 439 4.69 -15.35 -14.13
N HIS A 440 3.91 -15.29 -13.04
CA HIS A 440 3.62 -14.04 -12.37
C HIS A 440 4.93 -13.34 -11.93
N LEU A 441 5.85 -14.07 -11.29
CA LEU A 441 7.17 -13.56 -10.91
C LEU A 441 7.87 -12.88 -12.09
N TRP A 442 8.05 -13.57 -13.22
CA TRP A 442 8.76 -13.01 -14.36
C TRP A 442 8.05 -11.83 -15.01
N LEU A 443 6.73 -11.89 -15.14
CA LEU A 443 5.93 -10.77 -15.66
C LEU A 443 6.05 -9.53 -14.76
N ALA A 444 5.93 -9.72 -13.44
CA ALA A 444 6.06 -8.65 -12.47
C ALA A 444 7.49 -8.09 -12.45
N THR A 445 8.52 -8.94 -12.46
CA THR A 445 9.94 -8.52 -12.45
C THR A 445 10.30 -7.77 -13.72
N LEU A 446 9.95 -8.30 -14.90
CA LEU A 446 10.19 -7.61 -16.16
C LEU A 446 9.43 -6.29 -16.22
N GLY A 447 8.18 -6.28 -15.77
CA GLY A 447 7.35 -5.08 -15.69
C GLY A 447 8.01 -3.97 -14.87
N ILE A 448 8.46 -4.26 -13.64
CA ILE A 448 9.11 -3.24 -12.79
C ILE A 448 10.49 -2.85 -13.32
N VAL A 449 11.32 -3.78 -13.82
CA VAL A 449 12.64 -3.44 -14.33
C VAL A 449 12.53 -2.49 -15.55
N VAL A 450 11.61 -2.77 -16.47
CA VAL A 450 11.33 -1.89 -17.62
C VAL A 450 10.83 -0.52 -17.12
N TYR A 451 9.90 -0.51 -16.18
CA TYR A 451 9.35 0.74 -15.62
C TYR A 451 10.45 1.60 -14.98
N ALA A 452 11.25 1.03 -14.09
CA ALA A 452 12.30 1.75 -13.37
C ALA A 452 13.38 2.28 -14.31
N ALA A 453 13.88 1.44 -15.22
CA ALA A 453 14.92 1.83 -16.18
C ALA A 453 14.48 3.03 -17.03
N VAL A 454 13.24 2.99 -17.54
CA VAL A 454 12.71 4.06 -18.39
C VAL A 454 12.48 5.35 -17.62
N MET A 455 12.01 5.27 -16.37
CA MET A 455 11.80 6.45 -15.52
C MET A 455 13.08 7.12 -15.04
N TRP A 456 14.17 6.37 -14.85
CA TRP A 456 15.47 7.01 -14.61
C TRP A 456 15.96 7.76 -15.84
N VAL A 457 15.90 7.12 -17.01
CA VAL A 457 16.35 7.76 -18.25
C VAL A 457 15.51 9.01 -18.52
N SER A 458 14.18 8.92 -18.41
CA SER A 458 13.30 10.07 -18.64
C SER A 458 13.50 11.16 -17.58
N GLY A 459 13.66 10.78 -16.31
CA GLY A 459 13.91 11.73 -15.22
C GLY A 459 15.23 12.50 -15.35
N ILE A 460 16.32 11.80 -15.69
CA ILE A 460 17.62 12.44 -15.97
C ILE A 460 17.51 13.34 -17.20
N THR A 461 16.84 12.87 -18.26
CA THR A 461 16.64 13.66 -19.49
C THR A 461 15.89 14.96 -19.19
N GLN A 462 14.78 14.90 -18.45
CA GLN A 462 14.03 16.10 -18.02
C GLN A 462 14.91 17.03 -17.20
N GLY A 463 15.56 16.50 -16.16
CA GLY A 463 16.37 17.29 -15.24
C GLY A 463 17.52 18.02 -15.95
N LEU A 464 18.16 17.37 -16.94
CA LEU A 464 19.21 17.98 -17.76
C LEU A 464 18.64 19.00 -18.74
N MET A 465 17.60 18.65 -19.51
CA MET A 465 17.00 19.57 -20.48
C MET A 465 16.51 20.87 -19.83
N TRP A 466 15.95 20.81 -18.62
CA TRP A 466 15.42 21.98 -17.92
C TRP A 466 16.48 22.92 -17.34
N ARG A 467 17.74 22.47 -17.22
CA ARG A 467 18.84 23.26 -16.63
C ARG A 467 19.98 23.55 -17.60
N GLU A 468 19.87 23.11 -18.85
CA GLU A 468 20.93 23.26 -19.84
C GLU A 468 20.99 24.72 -20.32
N TYR A 469 22.17 25.32 -20.25
CA TYR A 469 22.46 26.66 -20.75
C TYR A 469 23.47 26.58 -21.90
N ASP A 470 23.27 27.41 -22.94
CA ASP A 470 24.24 27.56 -24.02
C ASP A 470 25.46 28.42 -23.58
N ALA A 471 26.38 28.66 -24.50
CA ALA A 471 27.58 29.44 -24.24
C ALA A 471 27.27 30.92 -23.92
N GLU A 472 26.10 31.39 -24.34
CA GLU A 472 25.58 32.74 -24.17
C GLU A 472 24.75 32.91 -22.89
N GLY A 473 24.42 31.81 -22.20
CA GLY A 473 23.66 31.80 -20.95
C GLY A 473 22.13 31.75 -21.13
N PHE A 474 21.63 31.40 -22.32
CA PHE A 474 20.21 31.13 -22.56
C PHE A 474 19.87 29.66 -22.31
N LEU A 475 18.61 29.38 -21.95
CA LEU A 475 18.12 28.01 -21.83
C LEU A 475 18.08 27.34 -23.20
N VAL A 476 18.74 26.18 -23.32
CA VAL A 476 18.88 25.45 -24.60
C VAL A 476 17.54 24.88 -25.07
N TYR A 477 16.73 24.35 -24.14
CA TYR A 477 15.48 23.67 -24.46
C TYR A 477 14.27 24.42 -23.91
N SER A 478 13.24 24.54 -24.74
CA SER A 478 11.90 24.88 -24.28
C SER A 478 11.28 23.73 -23.47
N PHE A 479 10.30 24.05 -22.62
CA PHE A 479 9.57 23.02 -21.89
C PHE A 479 8.83 22.06 -22.85
N ALA A 480 8.29 22.56 -23.97
CA ALA A 480 7.59 21.75 -24.96
C ALA A 480 8.50 20.68 -25.60
N GLU A 481 9.76 21.01 -25.89
CA GLU A 481 10.74 20.04 -26.40
C GLU A 481 11.02 18.96 -25.36
N SER A 482 11.13 19.33 -24.08
CA SER A 482 11.29 18.34 -23.01
C SER A 482 10.08 17.39 -22.91
N VAL A 483 8.85 17.91 -23.06
CA VAL A 483 7.62 17.10 -23.06
C VAL A 483 7.58 16.17 -24.27
N GLN A 484 7.93 16.66 -25.46
CA GLN A 484 7.98 15.85 -26.67
C GLN A 484 9.01 14.72 -26.55
N ALA A 485 10.17 14.99 -25.95
CA ALA A 485 11.20 13.99 -25.69
C ALA A 485 10.72 12.87 -24.74
N MET A 486 9.69 13.12 -23.90
CA MET A 486 9.19 12.13 -22.95
C MET A 486 8.24 11.09 -23.54
N HIS A 487 7.66 11.35 -24.71
CA HIS A 487 6.62 10.49 -25.28
C HIS A 487 7.04 9.01 -25.41
N PRO A 488 8.24 8.65 -25.94
CA PRO A 488 8.67 7.25 -26.00
C PRO A 488 8.74 6.60 -24.62
N TYR A 489 9.19 7.33 -23.60
CA TYR A 489 9.29 6.83 -22.24
C TYR A 489 7.91 6.58 -21.62
N PHE A 490 6.91 7.43 -21.90
CA PHE A 490 5.53 7.20 -21.47
C PHE A 490 4.91 5.94 -22.09
N VAL A 491 5.18 5.66 -23.36
CA VAL A 491 4.74 4.43 -24.03
C VAL A 491 5.38 3.20 -23.40
N ILE A 492 6.71 3.22 -23.19
CA ILE A 492 7.42 2.05 -22.63
C ILE A 492 7.03 1.82 -21.16
N ARG A 493 6.82 2.88 -20.37
CA ARG A 493 6.30 2.78 -19.01
C ARG A 493 4.93 2.10 -18.98
N THR A 494 4.05 2.46 -19.92
CA THR A 494 2.73 1.83 -20.07
C THR A 494 2.86 0.33 -20.32
N LEU A 495 3.80 -0.09 -21.17
CA LEU A 495 4.09 -1.50 -21.41
C LEU A 495 4.62 -2.22 -20.14
N GLY A 496 5.54 -1.60 -19.40
CA GLY A 496 6.03 -2.15 -18.12
C GLY A 496 4.91 -2.34 -17.10
N GLY A 497 4.02 -1.36 -16.95
CA GLY A 497 2.82 -1.46 -16.11
C GLY A 497 1.85 -2.54 -16.58
N LEU A 498 1.67 -2.70 -17.90
CA LEU A 498 0.81 -3.73 -18.47
C LEU A 498 1.32 -5.14 -18.17
N LEU A 499 2.63 -5.39 -18.27
CA LEU A 499 3.22 -6.67 -17.89
C LEU A 499 2.96 -7.00 -16.42
N TYR A 500 3.11 -6.02 -15.54
CA TYR A 500 2.83 -6.16 -14.11
C TYR A 500 1.36 -6.49 -13.85
N LEU A 501 0.43 -5.80 -14.53
CA LEU A 501 -1.00 -6.06 -14.46
C LEU A 501 -1.36 -7.48 -14.96
N ILE A 502 -0.78 -7.92 -16.08
CA ILE A 502 -0.99 -9.29 -16.58
C ILE A 502 -0.50 -10.31 -15.54
N GLY A 503 0.63 -10.05 -14.88
CA GLY A 503 1.11 -10.85 -13.76
C GLY A 503 0.08 -10.97 -12.63
N ALA A 504 -0.52 -9.85 -12.21
CA ALA A 504 -1.57 -9.83 -11.19
C ALA A 504 -2.84 -10.59 -11.62
N LEU A 505 -3.21 -10.56 -12.90
CA LEU A 505 -4.31 -11.36 -13.44
C LEU A 505 -4.00 -12.86 -13.41
N VAL A 506 -2.76 -13.26 -13.73
CA VAL A 506 -2.28 -14.65 -13.59
C VAL A 506 -2.36 -15.09 -12.12
N MET A 507 -1.97 -14.23 -11.19
CA MET A 507 -2.14 -14.47 -9.75
C MET A 507 -3.60 -14.71 -9.40
N ALA A 508 -4.50 -13.80 -9.76
CA ALA A 508 -5.92 -13.93 -9.44
C ALA A 508 -6.52 -15.24 -9.96
N TYR A 509 -6.21 -15.62 -11.21
CA TYR A 509 -6.62 -16.90 -11.76
C TYR A 509 -6.11 -18.08 -10.91
N ASN A 510 -4.81 -18.11 -10.59
CA ASN A 510 -4.20 -19.18 -9.80
C ASN A 510 -4.84 -19.31 -8.40
N LEU A 511 -5.09 -18.17 -7.75
CA LEU A 511 -5.71 -18.14 -6.43
C LEU A 511 -7.18 -18.59 -6.47
N VAL A 512 -7.96 -18.18 -7.47
CA VAL A 512 -9.35 -18.64 -7.65
C VAL A 512 -9.40 -20.16 -7.85
N GLN A 513 -8.53 -20.72 -8.68
CA GLN A 513 -8.47 -22.18 -8.86
C GLN A 513 -8.05 -22.89 -7.56
N THR A 514 -7.10 -22.33 -6.81
CA THR A 514 -6.68 -22.84 -5.50
C THR A 514 -7.85 -22.86 -4.52
N ILE A 515 -8.59 -21.74 -4.41
CA ILE A 515 -9.76 -21.62 -3.53
C ILE A 515 -10.84 -22.64 -3.90
N ARG A 516 -11.02 -22.93 -5.19
CA ARG A 516 -11.93 -23.98 -5.70
C ARG A 516 -11.43 -25.41 -5.42
N GLY A 517 -10.23 -25.58 -4.88
CA GLY A 517 -9.65 -26.90 -4.55
C GLY A 517 -9.12 -27.66 -5.75
N ARG A 518 -8.93 -26.99 -6.90
CA ARG A 518 -8.34 -27.61 -8.08
C ARG A 518 -6.82 -27.66 -7.90
N VAL A 519 -6.21 -28.70 -8.47
CA VAL A 519 -4.76 -28.87 -8.57
C VAL A 519 -4.45 -29.12 -10.04
N ARG A 520 -3.44 -28.45 -10.58
CA ARG A 520 -3.00 -28.69 -11.95
C ARG A 520 -1.94 -29.78 -11.97
N ASP A 521 -2.11 -30.76 -12.85
CA ASP A 521 -1.07 -31.74 -13.13
C ASP A 521 0.00 -31.10 -14.02
N GLU A 522 1.20 -30.91 -13.47
CA GLU A 522 2.31 -30.22 -14.13
C GLU A 522 3.63 -30.92 -13.77
N ALA A 523 4.56 -31.03 -14.73
CA ALA A 523 5.89 -31.54 -14.41
C ALA A 523 6.62 -30.62 -13.40
N PRO A 524 7.51 -31.15 -12.56
CA PRO A 524 8.22 -30.38 -11.53
C PRO A 524 8.94 -29.16 -12.10
N LEU A 525 8.96 -28.04 -11.35
CA LEU A 525 9.66 -26.80 -11.75
C LEU A 525 11.18 -26.99 -11.89
N VAL A 526 11.74 -27.93 -11.12
CA VAL A 526 13.13 -28.37 -11.24
C VAL A 526 13.10 -29.87 -11.45
N THR A 527 13.56 -30.33 -12.61
CA THR A 527 13.93 -31.74 -12.80
C THR A 527 15.19 -31.99 -11.99
N ALA A 528 15.11 -32.81 -10.94
CA ALA A 528 16.27 -33.24 -10.19
C ALA A 528 17.31 -33.78 -11.18
N HIS A 529 18.41 -33.06 -11.37
CA HIS A 529 19.58 -33.67 -11.98
C HIS A 529 20.11 -34.61 -10.91
N ALA A 530 20.10 -35.91 -11.20
CA ALA A 530 20.78 -36.88 -10.37
C ALA A 530 22.19 -36.33 -10.13
N ALA A 531 22.57 -36.15 -8.86
CA ALA A 531 23.96 -35.84 -8.54
C ALA A 531 24.81 -36.95 -9.18
N PRO A 532 25.90 -36.63 -9.91
CA PRO A 532 26.83 -37.66 -10.30
C PRO A 532 27.30 -38.35 -9.01
N ALA A 533 27.24 -39.67 -9.00
CA ALA A 533 27.76 -40.44 -7.88
C ALA A 533 29.27 -40.18 -7.78
N GLU A 534 29.70 -39.54 -6.70
CA GLU A 534 31.09 -39.55 -6.24
C GLU A 534 31.18 -40.30 -4.91
#